data_AF-A0A3C0C5J4-F1
#
_entry.id   AF-A0A3C0C5J4-F1
#
_cell.length_a   1.000
_cell.length_b   1.000
_cell.length_c   1.000
_cell.angle_alpha   90.00
_cell.angle_beta   90.00
_cell.angle_gamma   90.00
#
_symmetry.space_group_name_H-M   'P 1'
#
loop_
_entity.id
_entity.type
_entity.pdbx_description
1 polymer ?
#
loop_
_entity_poly.entity_id
_entity_poly.type
_entity_poly.pdbx_seq_one_letter_code
_entity_poly.pdbx_strand_id
1 'polypeptide(L)' 'MEVRFLTRNVELPAEVKEYMEKKVGKIEKFFDRIIDTQVALNFKRGMNVV' A
#
# COMPACT_ATOMS: atom_id res chain seq x y z
N MET A 1 4.21 11.32 4.81
CA MET A 1 3.99 10.64 3.52
C MET A 1 2.49 10.43 3.35
N GLU A 2 1.91 10.87 2.24
CA GLU A 2 0.52 10.52 1.90
C GLU A 2 0.55 9.17 1.15
N VAL A 3 -0.11 8.14 1.68
CA VAL A 3 -0.15 6.81 1.06
C VAL A 3 -1.48 6.64 0.34
N ARG A 4 -1.44 6.53 -0.99
CA ARG A 4 -2.62 6.30 -1.82
C ARG A 4 -2.74 4.82 -2.17
N PHE A 5 -3.89 4.23 -1.88
CA PHE A 5 -4.20 2.85 -2.25
C PHE A 5 -5.02 2.83 -3.54
N LEU A 6 -4.49 2.17 -4.57
CA LEU A 6 -5.23 1.83 -5.78
C LEU A 6 -5.59 0.36 -5.74
N THR A 7 -6.89 0.05 -5.70
CA THR A 7 -7.37 -1.32 -5.78
C THR A 7 -7.91 -1.60 -7.18
N ARG A 8 -7.54 -2.74 -7.76
CA ARG A 8 -8.15 -3.27 -8.98
C ARG A 8 -8.67 -4.68 -8.72
N ASN A 9 -9.98 -4.86 -8.88
CA ASN A 9 -10.70 -6.13 -8.72
C ASN A 9 -10.64 -6.75 -7.31
N VAL A 10 -10.41 -5.95 -6.27
CA VAL A 10 -10.40 -6.40 -4.87
C VAL A 10 -10.92 -5.28 -3.96
N GLU A 11 -11.75 -5.65 -2.98
CA GLU A 11 -12.03 -4.77 -1.85
C GLU A 11 -10.85 -4.81 -0.88
N LEU A 12 -10.31 -3.66 -0.50
CA LEU A 12 -9.25 -3.56 0.49
C LEU A 12 -9.86 -3.63 1.89
N PRO A 13 -9.66 -4.71 2.65
CA PRO A 13 -10.13 -4.77 4.03
C PRO A 13 -9.38 -3.75 4.89
N ALA A 14 -10.06 -3.15 5.88
CA ALA A 14 -9.49 -2.12 6.75
C ALA A 14 -8.20 -2.60 7.47
N GLU A 15 -8.18 -3.86 7.91
CA GLU A 15 -7.02 -4.48 8.56
C GLU A 15 -5.79 -4.55 7.64
N VAL A 16 -6.00 -4.88 6.36
CA VAL A 16 -4.93 -4.96 5.36
C VAL A 16 -4.39 -3.57 5.05
N LYS A 17 -5.28 -2.57 4.95
CA LYS A 17 -4.90 -1.16 4.78
C LYS A 17 -4.00 -0.70 5.93
N GLU A 18 -4.44 -0.90 7.18
CA GLU A 18 -3.68 -0.49 8.36
C GLU A 18 -2.32 -1.17 8.44
N TYR A 19 -2.26 -2.47 8.11
CA TYR A 19 -1.02 -3.23 8.03
C TYR A 19 -0.04 -2.63 7.00
N MET A 20 -0.54 -2.26 5.82
CA MET A 20 0.28 -1.67 4.76
C MET A 20 0.76 -0.27 5.11
N GLU A 21 -0.10 0.58 5.68
CA GLU A 21 0.28 1.91 6.17
C GLU A 21 1.39 1.82 7.22
N LYS A 22 1.27 0.91 8.20
CA LYS A 22 2.32 0.67 9.20
C LYS A 22 3.64 0.21 8.58
N LYS A 23 3.60 -0.63 7.54
CA LYS A 23 4.80 -1.08 6.83
C LYS A 23 5.47 0.04 6.06
N VAL A 24 4.69 0.80 5.29
CA VAL A 24 5.18 1.91 4.48
C VAL A 24 5.69 3.06 5.36
N GLY A 25 5.03 3.36 6.47
CA GLY A 25 5.50 4.34 7.45
C GLY A 25 6.86 4.01 8.10
N LYS A 26 7.30 2.73 8.09
CA LYS A 26 8.68 2.41 8.52
C LYS A 26 9.72 2.95 7.56
N ILE A 27 9.38 3.08 6.28
CA ILE A 27 10.28 3.54 5.22
C ILE A 27 10.59 5.03 5.42
N GLU A 28 9.66 5.82 5.96
CA GLU A 28 9.91 7.23 6.33
C GLU A 28 11.11 7.40 7.27
N LYS A 29 11.41 6.42 8.13
CA LYS A 29 12.55 6.49 9.05
C LYS A 29 13.91 6.42 8.35
N PHE A 30 13.93 5.95 7.10
CA PHE A 30 15.16 5.73 6.34
C PHE A 30 15.29 6.68 5.14
N PHE A 31 14.20 7.35 4.76
CA PHE A 31 14.15 8.18 3.56
C PHE A 31 13.45 9.50 3.85
N ASP A 32 14.25 10.56 3.99
CA ASP A 32 13.78 11.88 4.44
C ASP A 32 13.07 12.70 3.34
N ARG A 33 13.01 12.19 2.09
CA ARG A 33 12.51 12.92 0.92
C ARG A 33 11.53 12.11 0.07
N ILE A 34 10.60 11.40 0.70
CA ILE A 34 9.53 10.74 -0.06
C ILE A 34 8.42 11.76 -0.32
N ILE A 35 8.24 12.10 -1.60
CA ILE A 35 7.28 13.11 -2.08
C ILE A 35 5.87 12.50 -2.14
N ASP A 36 5.70 11.41 -2.88
CA ASP A 36 4.43 10.69 -3.04
C ASP A 36 4.63 9.18 -2.87
N THR A 37 3.64 8.48 -2.33
CA THR A 37 3.68 7.02 -2.22
C THR A 37 2.35 6.40 -2.63
N GLN A 38 2.44 5.42 -3.53
CA GLN A 38 1.29 4.71 -4.06
C GLN A 38 1.48 3.21 -3.90
N VAL A 39 0.45 2.55 -3.38
CA VAL A 39 0.39 1.09 -3.25
C VAL A 39 -0.73 0.60 -4.15
N ALA A 40 -0.38 -0.19 -5.15
CA ALA A 40 -1.33 -0.78 -6.09
C ALA A 40 -1.59 -2.24 -5.70
N LEU A 41 -2.83 -2.56 -5.36
CA LEU A 41 -3.27 -3.90 -5.06
C LEU A 41 -4.04 -4.46 -6.24
N ASN A 42 -3.52 -5.54 -6.80
CA ASN A 42 -4.14 -6.18 -7.94
C ASN A 42 -4.36 -7.67 -7.68
N PHE A 43 -5.57 -8.13 -7.93
CA PHE A 43 -5.89 -9.54 -7.91
C PHE A 43 -6.03 -10.06 -9.34
N LYS A 44 -5.07 -10.91 -9.75
CA LYS A 44 -5.03 -11.45 -11.11
C LYS A 44 -4.75 -12.95 -11.08
N ARG A 45 -5.56 -13.74 -11.80
CA ARG A 45 -5.41 -15.20 -11.95
C ARG A 45 -5.32 -15.96 -10.61
N GLY A 46 -6.12 -15.56 -9.62
CA GLY A 46 -6.15 -16.22 -8.31
C GLY A 46 -4.98 -15.87 -7.38
N MET A 47 -4.16 -14.87 -7.73
CA MET A 47 -3.03 -14.42 -6.92
C MET A 47 -3.15 -12.94 -6.57
N ASN A 48 -2.81 -12.60 -5.31
CA ASN A 48 -2.59 -11.23 -4.87
C ASN A 48 -1.21 -10.77 -5.35
N VAL A 49 -1.16 -9.70 -6.14
CA VAL A 49 0.07 -9.06 -6.61
C VAL A 49 0.12 -7.67 -5.97
N VAL A 50 1.23 -7.39 -5.27
CA VAL A 50 1.54 -6.14 -4.57
C VAL A 50 2.71 -5.47 -5.27
#